data_AF-A0A495IYA5-F1
#
_entry.id   AF-A0A495IYA5-F1
#
_cell.length_a   1.000
_cell.length_b   1.000
_cell.length_c   1.000
_cell.angle_alpha   90.00
_cell.angle_beta   90.00
_cell.angle_gamma   90.00
#
_symmetry.space_group_name_H-M   'P 1'
#
loop_
_entity.id
_entity.type
_entity.pdbx_description
1 polymer ?
#
loop_
_entity_poly.entity_id
_entity_poly.type
_entity_poly.pdbx_seq_one_letter_code
_entity_poly.pdbx_strand_id
1 'polypeptide(L)'
;MRRPWGNSIEASTSLIKRCIDLSRIPISDFSVEDLRLMIGQQEGLRYLIPVAIEILSYDLFAEGDFYPGDLLNSVLDVDFEFWKKNKVLWQQVNQLILGKEEELRKERISASKFSLSGSPKE
;
A
#
# COMPACT_ATOMS: atom_id res chain seq x y z
N MET A 1 -5.15 6.03 -21.53
CA MET A 1 -5.28 4.75 -22.26
C MET A 1 -4.82 3.65 -21.30
N ARG A 2 -5.73 2.77 -20.83
CA ARG A 2 -5.34 1.62 -20.00
C ARG A 2 -4.52 0.67 -20.89
N ARG A 3 -3.27 0.36 -20.52
CA ARG A 3 -2.56 -0.76 -21.17
C ARG A 3 -3.30 -2.04 -20.77
N PRO A 4 -3.60 -2.94 -21.72
CA PRO A 4 -4.17 -4.23 -21.35
C PRO A 4 -3.13 -5.02 -20.55
N TRP A 5 -3.54 -5.49 -19.37
CA TRP A 5 -2.72 -6.30 -18.46
C TRP A 5 -2.38 -7.70 -19.02
N GLY A 6 -2.89 -8.05 -20.21
CA GLY A 6 -2.72 -9.36 -20.82
C GLY A 6 -3.74 -10.39 -20.35
N ASN A 7 -3.52 -11.65 -20.71
CA ASN A 7 -4.36 -12.79 -20.34
C ASN A 7 -3.77 -13.51 -19.12
N SER A 8 -4.58 -13.71 -18.07
CA SER A 8 -4.12 -14.36 -16.83
C SER A 8 -3.79 -15.85 -17.03
N ILE A 9 -4.32 -16.49 -18.07
CA ILE A 9 -3.98 -17.88 -18.45
C ILE A 9 -2.53 -18.01 -18.93
N GLU A 10 -1.95 -16.95 -19.50
CA GLU A 10 -0.61 -16.92 -20.07
C GLU A 10 0.45 -16.37 -19.09
N ALA A 11 0.04 -16.04 -17.87
CA ALA A 11 0.93 -15.48 -16.86
C ALA A 11 2.03 -16.49 -16.46
N SER A 12 3.27 -16.00 -16.41
CA SER A 12 4.45 -16.82 -16.08
C SER A 12 4.53 -17.22 -14.61
N THR A 13 3.81 -16.52 -13.72
CA THR A 13 3.77 -16.80 -12.28
C THR A 13 2.36 -16.64 -11.73
N SER A 14 2.09 -17.30 -10.59
CA SER A 14 0.83 -17.15 -9.85
C SER A 14 0.59 -15.72 -9.38
N LEU A 15 1.65 -14.97 -9.04
CA LEU A 15 1.58 -13.57 -8.67
C LEU A 15 1.09 -12.69 -9.82
N ILE A 16 1.71 -12.83 -11.01
CA ILE A 16 1.31 -12.09 -12.20
C ILE A 16 -0.14 -12.45 -12.57
N LYS A 17 -0.50 -13.74 -12.49
CA LYS A 17 -1.88 -14.19 -12.70
C LYS A 17 -2.85 -13.46 -11.78
N ARG A 18 -2.57 -13.44 -10.47
CA ARG A 18 -3.42 -12.77 -9.48
C ARG A 18 -3.56 -11.27 -9.76
N CYS A 19 -2.47 -10.59 -10.12
CA CYS A 19 -2.52 -9.16 -10.46
C CYS A 19 -3.37 -8.88 -11.71
N ILE A 20 -3.28 -9.72 -12.74
CA ILE A 20 -4.12 -9.60 -13.94
C ILE A 20 -5.59 -9.80 -13.58
N ASP A 21 -5.91 -10.80 -12.76
CA ASP A 21 -7.28 -11.05 -12.33
C ASP A 21 -7.84 -9.87 -11.51
N LEU A 22 -7.05 -9.33 -10.56
CA LEU A 22 -7.42 -8.15 -9.76
C LEU A 22 -7.59 -6.88 -10.59
N SER A 23 -6.86 -6.72 -11.69
CA SER A 23 -7.01 -5.55 -12.57
C SER A 23 -8.42 -5.42 -13.20
N ARG A 24 -9.20 -6.50 -13.16
CA ARG A 24 -10.57 -6.59 -13.69
C ARG A 24 -11.64 -6.41 -12.62
N ILE A 25 -11.24 -6.38 -11.34
CA ILE A 25 -12.13 -6.27 -10.19
C ILE A 25 -12.22 -4.79 -9.77
N PRO A 26 -13.41 -4.26 -9.41
CA PRO A 26 -13.52 -2.92 -8.83
C PRO A 26 -12.70 -2.81 -7.54
N ILE A 27 -12.01 -1.69 -7.34
CA ILE A 27 -11.19 -1.46 -6.13
C ILE A 27 -12.06 -1.52 -4.86
N SER A 28 -13.36 -1.18 -4.95
CA SER A 28 -14.32 -1.30 -3.85
C SER A 28 -14.49 -2.73 -3.33
N ASP A 29 -14.17 -3.73 -4.16
CA ASP A 29 -14.36 -5.14 -3.87
C ASP A 29 -13.04 -5.81 -3.46
N PHE A 30 -11.96 -5.05 -3.31
CA PHE A 30 -10.67 -5.57 -2.87
C PHE A 30 -10.72 -5.92 -1.38
N SER A 31 -10.17 -7.08 -1.05
CA SER A 31 -9.79 -7.38 0.34
C SER A 31 -8.57 -6.57 0.76
N VAL A 32 -8.25 -6.61 2.06
CA VAL A 32 -6.99 -6.03 2.59
C VAL A 32 -5.78 -6.69 1.92
N GLU A 33 -5.79 -8.01 1.74
CA GLU A 33 -4.73 -8.74 1.05
C GLU A 33 -4.61 -8.33 -0.42
N ASP A 34 -5.72 -8.16 -1.13
CA ASP A 34 -5.68 -7.75 -2.54
C ASP A 34 -5.07 -6.36 -2.71
N LEU A 35 -5.41 -5.47 -1.78
CA LEU A 35 -4.86 -4.12 -1.73
C LEU A 35 -3.38 -4.14 -1.38
N ARG A 36 -2.99 -4.87 -0.35
CA ARG A 36 -1.60 -5.09 0.09
C ARG A 36 -0.75 -5.64 -1.06
N LEU A 37 -1.23 -6.67 -1.75
CA LEU A 37 -0.56 -7.32 -2.86
C LEU A 37 -0.31 -6.35 -4.02
N MET A 38 -1.35 -5.64 -4.46
CA MET A 38 -1.26 -4.73 -5.60
C MET A 38 -0.40 -3.50 -5.30
N ILE A 39 -0.47 -2.98 -4.07
CA ILE A 39 0.44 -1.92 -3.59
C ILE A 39 1.88 -2.42 -3.57
N GLY A 40 2.13 -3.65 -3.12
CA GLY A 40 3.45 -4.27 -3.13
C GLY A 40 4.02 -4.47 -4.55
N GLN A 41 3.16 -4.61 -5.56
CA GLN A 41 3.57 -4.60 -6.97
C GLN A 41 3.79 -3.19 -7.54
N GLN A 42 3.53 -2.15 -6.75
CA GLN A 42 3.65 -0.73 -7.12
C GLN A 42 2.76 -0.29 -8.29
N GLU A 43 1.65 -1.00 -8.47
CA GLU A 43 0.75 -0.81 -9.60
C GLU A 43 -0.56 -0.15 -9.17
N GLY A 44 -1.03 0.83 -9.95
CA GLY A 44 -2.29 1.52 -9.63
C GLY A 44 -2.27 2.36 -8.35
N LEU A 45 -1.09 2.63 -7.76
CA LEU A 45 -0.90 3.32 -6.47
C LEU A 45 -1.73 4.59 -6.30
N ARG A 46 -1.89 5.39 -7.36
CA ARG A 46 -2.70 6.63 -7.33
C ARG A 46 -4.17 6.42 -6.92
N TYR A 47 -4.69 5.20 -7.06
CA TYR A 47 -6.04 4.82 -6.70
C TYR A 47 -6.07 3.93 -5.45
N LEU A 48 -5.05 3.09 -5.27
CA LEU A 48 -4.98 2.14 -4.15
C LEU A 48 -4.57 2.81 -2.84
N ILE A 49 -3.64 3.77 -2.88
CA ILE A 49 -3.14 4.42 -1.66
C ILE A 49 -4.24 5.21 -0.93
N PRO A 50 -5.12 5.99 -1.59
CA PRO A 50 -6.26 6.60 -0.91
C PRO A 50 -7.15 5.59 -0.18
N VAL A 51 -7.45 4.44 -0.81
CA VAL A 51 -8.27 3.38 -0.19
C VAL A 51 -7.55 2.72 0.97
N ALA A 52 -6.24 2.50 0.86
CA ALA A 52 -5.44 1.96 1.96
C ALA A 52 -5.40 2.93 3.15
N ILE A 53 -5.28 4.24 2.91
CA ILE A 53 -5.34 5.27 3.96
C ILE A 53 -6.69 5.24 4.67
N GLU A 54 -7.80 5.09 3.95
CA GLU A 54 -9.13 4.95 4.56
C GLU A 54 -9.17 3.74 5.49
N ILE A 55 -8.75 2.56 5.05
CA ILE A 55 -8.71 1.34 5.88
C ILE A 55 -7.81 1.55 7.11
N LEU A 56 -6.59 2.05 6.91
CA LEU A 56 -5.60 2.28 7.96
C LEU A 56 -6.02 3.36 8.97
N SER A 57 -6.95 4.24 8.59
CA SER A 57 -7.53 5.23 9.50
C SER A 57 -8.51 4.63 10.50
N TYR A 58 -9.13 3.49 10.17
CA TYR A 58 -10.00 2.73 11.07
C TYR A 58 -9.20 1.70 11.87
N ASP A 59 -8.28 1.00 11.22
CA ASP A 59 -7.39 0.01 11.85
C ASP A 59 -5.98 0.13 11.26
N LEU A 60 -5.07 0.73 12.03
CA LEU A 60 -3.68 0.96 11.63
C LEU A 60 -2.91 -0.34 11.39
N PHE A 61 -3.34 -1.44 12.02
CA PHE A 61 -2.71 -2.75 11.92
C PHE A 61 -3.59 -3.75 11.16
N ALA A 62 -4.44 -3.24 10.26
CA ALA A 62 -5.23 -4.08 9.35
C ALA A 62 -4.36 -5.15 8.68
N GLU A 63 -4.81 -6.39 8.80
CA GLU A 63 -4.09 -7.60 8.39
C GLU A 63 -4.63 -8.14 7.06
N GLY A 64 -3.72 -8.42 6.13
CA GLY A 64 -3.94 -9.25 4.95
C GLY A 64 -3.74 -10.73 5.28
N ASP A 65 -2.91 -11.41 4.49
CA ASP A 65 -2.65 -12.85 4.69
C ASP A 65 -1.37 -13.15 5.50
N PHE A 66 -0.60 -12.14 5.93
CA PHE A 66 0.73 -12.36 6.52
C PHE A 66 0.82 -12.09 8.02
N TYR A 67 0.57 -10.85 8.43
CA TYR A 67 0.70 -10.41 9.82
C TYR A 67 -0.02 -9.07 10.06
N PRO A 68 -0.39 -8.74 11.32
CA PRO A 68 -0.98 -7.45 11.67
C PRO A 68 -0.14 -6.26 11.16
N GLY A 69 -0.76 -5.40 10.36
CA GLY A 69 -0.12 -4.22 9.77
C GLY A 69 0.72 -4.49 8.52
N ASP A 70 0.61 -5.67 7.89
CA ASP A 70 1.24 -5.95 6.60
C ASP A 70 0.77 -5.01 5.47
N LEU A 71 -0.48 -4.51 5.53
CA LEU A 71 -0.99 -3.44 4.66
C LEU A 71 -0.21 -2.14 4.89
N LEU A 72 -0.07 -1.73 6.15
CA LEU A 72 0.70 -0.53 6.51
C LEU A 72 2.15 -0.67 6.03
N ASN A 73 2.78 -1.82 6.25
CA ASN A 73 4.15 -2.05 5.80
C ASN A 73 4.27 -1.93 4.28
N SER A 74 3.31 -2.50 3.53
CA SER A 74 3.29 -2.39 2.06
C SER A 74 3.11 -0.93 1.59
N VAL A 75 2.31 -0.13 2.31
CA VAL A 75 2.17 1.31 2.04
C VAL A 75 3.49 2.05 2.34
N LEU A 76 4.11 1.80 3.48
CA LEU A 76 5.38 2.46 3.85
C LEU A 76 6.53 2.09 2.89
N ASP A 77 6.47 0.90 2.28
CA ASP A 77 7.48 0.41 1.35
C ASP A 77 7.38 0.97 -0.07
N VAL A 78 6.28 1.64 -0.43
CA VAL A 78 6.10 2.29 -1.75
C VAL A 78 7.29 3.19 -2.12
N ASP A 79 7.64 3.19 -3.40
CA ASP A 79 8.74 3.96 -3.94
C ASP A 79 8.67 5.44 -3.61
N PHE A 80 9.82 5.99 -3.26
CA PHE A 80 9.97 7.40 -2.92
C PHE A 80 9.50 8.35 -4.04
N GLU A 81 9.68 7.96 -5.30
CA GLU A 81 9.23 8.74 -6.46
C GLU A 81 7.71 8.91 -6.53
N PHE A 82 6.94 7.94 -6.01
CA PHE A 82 5.50 8.10 -5.86
C PHE A 82 5.18 9.16 -4.80
N TRP A 83 5.84 9.11 -3.65
CA TRP A 83 5.62 10.05 -2.54
C TRP A 83 6.02 11.49 -2.88
N LYS A 84 7.13 11.68 -3.61
CA LYS A 84 7.55 12.99 -4.15
C LYS A 84 6.45 13.67 -4.96
N LYS A 85 5.73 12.90 -5.77
CA LYS A 85 4.65 13.37 -6.65
C LYS A 85 3.30 13.51 -5.93
N ASN A 86 3.11 12.82 -4.80
CA ASN A 86 1.85 12.74 -4.06
C ASN A 86 2.02 13.19 -2.61
N LYS A 87 2.52 14.42 -2.40
CA LYS A 87 2.85 14.96 -1.06
C LYS A 87 1.66 14.97 -0.09
N VAL A 88 0.45 15.19 -0.58
CA VAL A 88 -0.77 15.18 0.25
C VAL A 88 -1.03 13.78 0.82
N LEU A 89 -0.92 12.73 -0.02
CA LEU A 89 -1.07 11.35 0.43
C LEU A 89 0.06 10.97 1.42
N TRP A 90 1.28 11.41 1.14
CA TRP A 90 2.40 11.22 2.08
C TRP A 90 2.12 11.83 3.44
N GLN A 91 1.59 13.06 3.47
CA GLN A 91 1.23 13.74 4.72
C GLN A 91 0.13 12.97 5.47
N GLN A 92 -0.88 12.45 4.78
CA GLN A 92 -1.93 11.64 5.39
C GLN A 92 -1.36 10.38 6.04
N VAL A 93 -0.50 9.62 5.35
CA VAL A 93 0.17 8.44 5.93
C VAL A 93 1.03 8.85 7.13
N ASN A 94 1.77 9.96 7.03
CA ASN A 94 2.59 10.46 8.13
C ASN A 94 1.73 10.85 9.37
N GLN A 95 0.51 11.34 9.17
CA GLN A 95 -0.41 11.61 10.29
C GLN A 95 -0.93 10.32 10.94
N LEU A 96 -1.18 9.26 10.17
CA LEU A 96 -1.65 7.98 10.71
C LEU A 96 -0.64 7.36 11.69
N ILE A 97 0.65 7.51 11.42
CA ILE A 97 1.73 6.91 12.22
C ILE A 97 2.32 7.85 13.27
N LEU A 98 1.85 9.10 13.33
CA LEU A 98 2.37 10.12 14.24
C LEU A 98 2.09 9.74 15.69
N GLY A 99 3.13 9.63 16.53
CA GLY A 99 2.97 9.28 17.95
C GLY A 99 2.67 7.79 18.19
N LYS A 100 2.86 6.95 17.16
CA LYS A 100 2.58 5.50 17.17
C LYS A 100 3.86 4.65 17.20
N GLU A 101 4.99 5.25 17.55
CA GLU A 101 6.32 4.63 17.44
C GLU A 101 6.42 3.34 18.26
N GLU A 102 5.87 3.31 19.48
CA GLU A 102 5.89 2.12 20.33
C GLU A 102 5.00 0.99 19.79
N GLU A 103 3.87 1.32 19.17
CA GLU A 103 2.96 0.34 18.56
C GLU A 103 3.61 -0.26 17.31
N LEU A 104 4.18 0.58 16.44
CA LEU A 104 4.94 0.15 15.27
C LEU A 104 6.14 -0.74 15.64
N ARG A 105 6.86 -0.38 16.72
CA ARG A 105 7.98 -1.17 17.22
C ARG A 105 7.56 -2.56 17.69
N LYS A 106 6.38 -2.69 18.33
CA LYS A 106 5.85 -3.99 18.76
C LYS A 106 5.55 -4.90 17.57
N GLU A 107 4.91 -4.34 16.54
CA GLU A 107 4.59 -5.06 15.30
C GLU A 107 5.79 -5.17 14.33
N ARG A 108 6.98 -4.68 14.72
CA ARG A 108 8.22 -4.71 13.93
C ARG A 108 8.11 -3.98 12.58
N ILE A 109 7.26 -2.97 12.49
CA ILE A 109 7.06 -2.14 11.30
C ILE A 109 8.06 -0.98 11.30
N SER A 110 8.79 -0.81 10.19
CA SER A 110 9.75 0.28 10.02
C SER A 110 9.13 1.41 9.19
N ALA A 111 9.10 2.61 9.77
CA ALA A 111 8.61 3.81 9.09
C ALA A 111 9.74 4.79 8.71
N SER A 112 10.97 4.31 8.47
CA SER A 112 12.15 5.17 8.28
C SER A 112 12.03 6.23 7.18
N LYS A 113 11.31 5.93 6.08
CA LYS A 113 11.01 6.89 4.98
C LYS A 113 10.04 8.01 5.40
N PHE A 114 9.34 7.81 6.51
CA PHE A 114 8.35 8.73 7.06
C PHE A 114 8.92 9.29 8.37
N SER A 115 9.47 10.50 8.28
CA SER A 115 9.98 11.21 9.45
C SER A 115 9.14 12.45 9.72
N LEU A 116 8.97 12.75 11.01
CA LEU A 116 8.20 13.86 11.59
C LEU A 116 8.59 15.27 11.08
N SER A 117 9.58 15.38 10.19
CA SER A 117 10.02 16.64 9.59
C SER A 117 9.44 16.83 8.18
N GLY A 118 8.14 17.12 8.08
CA GLY A 118 7.51 17.96 7.06
C GLY A 118 7.66 17.65 5.55
N SER A 119 8.44 16.66 5.10
CA SER A 119 8.59 16.28 3.69
C SER A 119 9.25 14.90 3.53
N PRO A 120 8.96 14.17 2.44
CA PRO A 120 9.69 12.96 2.08
C PRO A 120 11.20 13.26 1.97
N LYS A 121 12.04 12.50 2.69
CA LYS A 121 13.51 12.58 2.60
C LYS A 121 14.07 11.30 1.98
N GLU A 122 15.10 11.46 1.14
CA GLU A 122 15.86 10.38 0.50
C GLU A 122 16.63 9.53 1.51
#